data_AF-A0A7N5JBI4-F1
#
_entry.id   AF-A0A7N5JBI4-F1
#
_cell.length_a   1.000
_cell.length_b   1.000
_cell.length_c   1.000
_cell.angle_alpha   90.00
_cell.angle_beta   90.00
_cell.angle_gamma   90.00
#
_symmetry.space_group_name_H-M   'P 1'
#
loop_
_entity.id
_entity.type
_entity.pdbx_description
1 polymer ?
#
loop_
_entity_poly.entity_id
_entity_poly.type
_entity_poly.pdbx_seq_one_letter_code
_entity_poly.pdbx_strand_id
1 'polypeptide(L)'
;MKCEHCTRKECSKKTKTEDQENASVDVPSLAQENGEKCDVSQHKVLAVSVCPQSLPYFAAKFRLSVTDASRRLCGFLKGLGVHYVFDTAIAAGFSILESQKEFVRRYQRHSEGEPALPMLTSACPGWVRYAERVLGHPVTPHLCTAKSPQQIMGSLVKDYFARRQNLSPDKIFHVIVAPCYDKKLEALREDFPTASHGSRGADCVLTSGEIIQIMEQSDLAVKDAAVDTLFGGLKEEEVRRHDGASSDGYLAHVFRHAAKQLFDEDVGEVTYRTLRNKDFQEVTLEKNGEVLLRFAAAYGFRNIQNVVLKLKKGRFPYHFVEVLACAGGCLNGRGQAQTEDGHADKALLRQMEGIYADIPVRPPETSAHVQELYQEWLDGVDSPRVQEALHTMYQGPGLRAVSRDIKW
;
A
#
# COMPACT_ATOMS: atom_id res chain seq x y z
N MET A 1 -9.77 -15.17 30.82
CA MET A 1 -9.05 -13.88 30.85
C MET A 1 -10.09 -12.78 30.97
N LYS A 2 -9.89 -11.79 31.85
CA LYS A 2 -10.80 -10.63 31.95
C LYS A 2 -10.68 -9.82 30.66
N CYS A 3 -11.81 -9.45 30.07
CA CYS A 3 -11.85 -8.72 28.81
C CYS A 3 -11.62 -7.23 29.08
N GLU A 4 -10.36 -6.83 29.25
CA GLU A 4 -10.00 -5.42 29.23
C GLU A 4 -10.07 -4.97 27.75
N HIS A 5 -10.93 -3.99 27.43
CA HIS A 5 -11.11 -3.33 26.10
C HIS A 5 -12.21 -3.83 25.13
N CYS A 6 -13.28 -4.51 25.58
CA CYS A 6 -14.44 -4.75 24.69
C CYS A 6 -15.26 -3.46 24.44
N THR A 7 -15.44 -3.06 23.18
CA THR A 7 -16.18 -1.84 22.78
C THR A 7 -17.60 -2.10 22.27
N ARG A 8 -18.16 -3.32 22.45
CA ARG A 8 -19.58 -3.57 22.15
C ARG A 8 -20.47 -2.73 23.08
N LYS A 9 -21.42 -1.97 22.50
CA LYS A 9 -22.36 -1.09 23.23
C LYS A 9 -23.13 -1.80 24.36
N GLU A 10 -23.29 -3.11 24.28
CA GLU A 10 -23.94 -3.95 25.31
C GLU A 10 -23.10 -4.09 26.59
N CYS A 11 -21.77 -3.91 26.51
CA CYS A 11 -20.85 -4.02 27.66
C CYS A 11 -20.48 -2.65 28.29
N SER A 12 -20.77 -1.52 27.64
CA SER A 12 -20.22 -0.20 28.00
C SER A 12 -21.10 0.66 28.93
N LYS A 13 -22.18 0.13 29.51
CA LYS A 13 -22.97 0.89 30.49
C LYS A 13 -22.41 0.70 31.90
N LYS A 14 -21.56 1.62 32.34
CA LYS A 14 -21.55 2.20 33.71
C LYS A 14 -20.34 3.11 33.93
N THR A 15 -20.58 4.43 33.88
CA THR A 15 -19.99 5.40 34.81
C THR A 15 -20.68 6.74 34.65
N LYS A 16 -21.57 7.07 35.60
CA LYS A 16 -21.81 8.43 36.12
C LYS A 16 -22.90 8.36 37.20
N THR A 17 -22.48 8.50 38.45
CA THR A 17 -23.30 9.07 39.53
C THR A 17 -22.33 9.52 40.62
N GLU A 18 -22.17 10.83 40.74
CA GLU A 18 -21.86 11.50 42.00
C GLU A 18 -23.18 11.82 42.72
N ASP A 19 -23.02 12.09 44.01
CA ASP A 19 -23.93 12.64 45.02
C ASP A 19 -24.75 11.69 45.93
N GLN A 20 -24.54 11.96 47.22
CA GLN A 20 -25.11 11.35 48.43
C GLN A 20 -26.50 11.96 48.73
N GLU A 21 -27.45 11.12 49.15
CA GLU A 21 -28.07 11.09 50.50
C GLU A 21 -29.46 10.41 50.51
N ASN A 22 -29.64 9.50 51.47
CA ASN A 22 -30.87 9.05 52.14
C ASN A 22 -32.17 8.79 51.35
N ALA A 23 -32.58 7.52 51.28
CA ALA A 23 -33.65 6.97 52.13
C ALA A 23 -34.05 5.56 51.67
N SER A 24 -34.29 4.70 52.66
CA SER A 24 -34.67 3.29 52.60
C SER A 24 -35.99 2.99 51.89
N VAL A 25 -35.97 2.09 50.89
CA VAL A 25 -37.07 1.15 50.61
C VAL A 25 -36.46 -0.18 50.13
N ASP A 26 -36.69 -1.24 50.90
CA ASP A 26 -36.38 -2.62 50.53
C ASP A 26 -37.21 -3.06 49.32
N VAL A 27 -36.53 -3.38 48.22
CA VAL A 27 -37.08 -4.11 47.06
C VAL A 27 -36.11 -5.26 46.78
N PRO A 28 -36.59 -6.52 46.69
CA PRO A 28 -35.76 -7.72 46.76
C PRO A 28 -34.66 -7.72 45.69
N SER A 29 -33.49 -8.22 46.09
CA SER A 29 -32.31 -8.35 45.26
C SER A 29 -32.61 -9.05 43.93
N LEU A 30 -32.72 -8.28 42.85
CA LEU A 30 -32.46 -8.73 41.48
C LEU A 30 -30.95 -8.94 41.31
N ALA A 31 -30.40 -9.84 42.12
CA ALA A 31 -29.10 -10.43 41.89
C ALA A 31 -29.28 -11.62 40.96
N GLN A 32 -29.37 -11.34 39.65
CA GLN A 32 -29.05 -12.24 38.52
C GLN A 32 -29.75 -11.72 37.24
N GLU A 33 -29.14 -10.75 36.56
CA GLU A 33 -29.40 -10.57 35.12
C GLU A 33 -28.06 -10.45 34.38
N ASN A 34 -27.71 -11.58 33.78
CA ASN A 34 -26.83 -11.79 32.62
C ASN A 34 -25.48 -11.07 32.59
N GLY A 35 -24.53 -11.65 33.33
CA GLY A 35 -23.12 -11.61 32.94
C GLY A 35 -22.90 -12.49 31.70
N GLU A 36 -23.27 -11.99 30.51
CA GLU A 36 -22.79 -12.60 29.27
C GLU A 36 -21.27 -12.45 29.22
N LYS A 37 -20.56 -13.56 29.42
CA LYS A 37 -19.12 -13.63 29.19
C LYS A 37 -18.90 -13.32 27.71
N CYS A 38 -18.18 -12.25 27.43
CA CYS A 38 -17.77 -11.88 26.09
C CYS A 38 -17.11 -13.09 25.40
N ASP A 39 -17.71 -13.56 24.30
CA ASP A 39 -17.19 -14.69 23.54
C ASP A 39 -15.91 -14.26 22.80
N VAL A 40 -14.78 -14.44 23.47
CA VAL A 40 -13.44 -14.16 22.91
C VAL A 40 -13.16 -14.96 21.64
N SER A 41 -13.90 -16.05 21.38
CA SER A 41 -13.76 -16.79 20.11
C SER A 41 -14.25 -15.97 18.91
N GLN A 42 -15.06 -14.93 19.11
CA GLN A 42 -15.50 -14.00 18.07
C GLN A 42 -14.59 -12.77 17.91
N HIS A 43 -13.61 -12.58 18.80
CA HIS A 43 -12.70 -11.44 18.71
C HIS A 43 -11.69 -11.65 17.58
N LYS A 44 -11.43 -10.57 16.86
CA LYS A 44 -10.37 -10.50 15.87
C LYS A 44 -9.24 -9.63 16.38
N VAL A 45 -8.01 -10.01 16.06
CA VAL A 45 -6.85 -9.14 16.17
C VAL A 45 -6.98 -8.07 15.10
N LEU A 46 -7.01 -6.81 15.53
CA LEU A 46 -7.05 -5.66 14.63
C LEU A 46 -5.61 -5.24 14.31
N ALA A 47 -5.23 -5.39 13.04
CA ALA A 47 -3.93 -4.96 12.52
C ALA A 47 -4.13 -3.82 11.52
N VAL A 48 -3.31 -2.78 11.60
CA VAL A 48 -3.29 -1.67 10.65
C VAL A 48 -1.93 -1.62 9.96
N SER A 49 -1.89 -1.38 8.65
CA SER A 49 -0.64 -1.05 7.96
C SER A 49 -0.73 0.30 7.26
N VAL A 50 0.25 1.16 7.49
CA VAL A 50 0.26 2.54 7.01
C VAL A 50 1.17 2.66 5.81
N CYS A 51 0.68 3.26 4.73
CA CYS A 51 1.49 3.57 3.57
C CYS A 51 2.46 4.73 3.88
N PRO A 52 3.75 4.64 3.53
CA PRO A 52 4.71 5.74 3.74
C PRO A 52 4.26 7.07 3.13
N GLN A 53 3.55 7.06 1.99
CA GLN A 53 3.05 8.26 1.32
C GLN A 53 1.86 8.92 2.04
N SER A 54 1.29 8.29 3.06
CA SER A 54 0.31 8.89 3.97
C SER A 54 0.98 9.69 5.09
N LEU A 55 2.20 9.33 5.51
CA LEU A 55 2.87 9.93 6.66
C LEU A 55 3.18 11.44 6.49
N PRO A 56 3.59 11.95 5.31
CA PRO A 56 3.77 13.39 5.10
C PRO A 56 2.50 14.22 5.36
N TYR A 57 1.32 13.67 5.07
CA TYR A 57 0.05 14.35 5.33
C TYR A 57 -0.17 14.53 6.84
N PHE A 58 0.05 13.48 7.63
CA PHE A 58 -0.03 13.55 9.09
C PHE A 58 1.05 14.45 9.68
N ALA A 59 2.29 14.36 9.20
CA ALA A 59 3.39 15.22 9.64
C ALA A 59 3.10 16.70 9.41
N ALA A 60 2.57 17.05 8.24
CA ALA A 60 2.17 18.41 7.93
C ALA A 60 1.03 18.91 8.84
N LYS A 61 -0.01 18.07 9.06
CA LYS A 61 -1.16 18.40 9.93
C LYS A 61 -0.77 18.55 11.40
N PHE A 62 0.09 17.67 11.91
CA PHE A 62 0.53 17.68 13.31
C PHE A 62 1.69 18.64 13.57
N ARG A 63 2.32 19.17 12.51
CA ARG A 63 3.56 19.98 12.58
C ARG A 63 4.68 19.24 13.31
N LEU A 64 4.90 17.99 12.93
CA LEU A 64 5.88 17.08 13.51
C LEU A 64 6.85 16.57 12.44
N SER A 65 7.96 15.97 12.89
CA SER A 65 8.77 15.10 12.03
C SER A 65 7.92 13.92 11.51
N VAL A 66 8.32 13.31 10.39
CA VAL A 66 7.59 12.14 9.86
C VAL A 66 7.55 10.98 10.86
N THR A 67 8.64 10.77 11.59
CA THR A 67 8.77 9.70 12.57
C THR A 67 7.86 9.96 13.77
N ASP A 68 7.79 11.19 14.28
CA ASP A 68 6.92 11.51 15.39
C ASP A 68 5.44 11.53 14.97
N ALA A 69 5.14 11.94 13.73
CA ALA A 69 3.80 11.82 13.18
C ALA A 69 3.35 10.37 13.05
N SER A 70 4.25 9.47 12.63
CA SER A 70 4.02 8.03 12.60
C SER A 70 3.74 7.48 14.00
N ARG A 71 4.52 7.90 15.02
CA ARG A 71 4.31 7.49 16.41
C ARG A 71 3.00 8.02 16.99
N ARG A 72 2.62 9.25 16.67
CA ARG A 72 1.34 9.84 17.07
C ARG A 72 0.17 9.12 16.44
N LEU A 73 0.26 8.82 15.15
CA LEU A 73 -0.74 8.02 14.44
C LEU A 73 -0.86 6.62 15.05
N CYS A 74 0.25 5.94 15.29
CA CYS A 74 0.27 4.62 15.95
C CYS A 74 -0.39 4.68 17.33
N GLY A 75 -0.05 5.70 18.13
CA GLY A 75 -0.63 5.96 19.44
C GLY A 75 -2.15 6.12 19.40
N PHE A 76 -2.64 6.94 18.46
CA PHE A 76 -4.07 7.13 18.24
C PHE A 76 -4.77 5.83 17.86
N LEU A 77 -4.22 5.09 16.88
CA LEU A 77 -4.77 3.81 16.44
C LEU A 77 -4.82 2.78 17.58
N LYS A 78 -3.75 2.68 18.38
CA LYS A 78 -3.73 1.81 19.57
C LYS A 78 -4.77 2.26 20.62
N GLY A 79 -4.99 3.57 20.77
CA GLY A 79 -6.07 4.13 21.59
C GLY A 79 -7.47 3.72 21.15
N LEU A 80 -7.68 3.48 19.85
CA LEU A 80 -8.92 2.92 19.29
C LEU A 80 -9.06 1.40 19.47
N GLY A 81 -8.05 0.72 20.03
CA GLY A 81 -8.04 -0.74 20.19
C GLY A 81 -7.35 -1.51 19.05
N VAL A 82 -6.58 -0.83 18.19
CA VAL A 82 -5.69 -1.51 17.24
C VAL A 82 -4.57 -2.22 18.01
N HIS A 83 -4.35 -3.49 17.68
CA HIS A 83 -3.37 -4.33 18.37
C HIS A 83 -1.97 -4.11 17.76
N TYR A 84 -1.89 -4.12 16.43
CA TYR A 84 -0.64 -3.98 15.69
C TYR A 84 -0.74 -2.88 14.63
N VAL A 85 0.28 -2.04 14.55
CA VAL A 85 0.44 -1.01 13.52
C VAL A 85 1.76 -1.27 12.79
N PHE A 86 1.73 -1.48 11.48
CA PHE A 86 2.89 -1.78 10.64
C PHE A 86 3.11 -0.70 9.58
N ASP A 87 4.31 -0.66 9.01
CA ASP A 87 4.64 0.12 7.83
C ASP A 87 4.64 -0.79 6.56
N THR A 88 4.11 -0.30 5.43
CA THR A 88 4.01 -1.10 4.19
C THR A 88 5.27 -1.08 3.32
N ALA A 89 6.33 -0.36 3.68
CA ALA A 89 7.57 -0.24 2.90
C ALA A 89 8.23 -1.60 2.67
N ILE A 90 8.13 -2.53 3.63
CA ILE A 90 8.65 -3.88 3.42
C ILE A 90 7.94 -4.60 2.26
N ALA A 91 6.63 -4.42 2.15
CA ALA A 91 5.83 -4.98 1.07
C ALA A 91 6.10 -4.26 -0.27
N ALA A 92 6.38 -2.96 -0.23
CA ALA A 92 6.83 -2.22 -1.41
C ALA A 92 8.18 -2.74 -1.91
N GLY A 93 9.09 -3.11 -1.00
CA GLY A 93 10.37 -3.71 -1.36
C GLY A 93 10.21 -4.99 -2.18
N PHE A 94 9.33 -5.91 -1.77
CA PHE A 94 9.00 -7.10 -2.56
C PHE A 94 8.45 -6.75 -3.95
N SER A 95 7.50 -5.81 -4.03
CA SER A 95 6.90 -5.40 -5.30
C SER A 95 7.93 -4.84 -6.28
N ILE A 96 8.88 -4.04 -5.77
CA ILE A 96 9.99 -3.48 -6.55
C ILE A 96 10.93 -4.58 -7.03
N LEU A 97 11.38 -5.47 -6.14
CA LEU A 97 12.31 -6.55 -6.48
C LEU A 97 11.72 -7.52 -7.51
N GLU A 98 10.44 -7.88 -7.39
CA GLU A 98 9.77 -8.72 -8.39
C GLU A 98 9.55 -7.99 -9.72
N SER A 99 9.30 -6.68 -9.69
CA SER A 99 9.24 -5.86 -10.90
C SER A 99 10.59 -5.78 -11.61
N GLN A 100 11.70 -5.69 -10.87
CA GLN A 100 13.06 -5.71 -11.43
C GLN A 100 13.35 -7.03 -12.16
N LYS A 101 13.13 -8.17 -11.47
CA LYS A 101 13.31 -9.51 -12.04
C LYS A 101 12.45 -9.71 -13.28
N GLU A 102 11.19 -9.30 -13.22
CA GLU A 102 10.27 -9.42 -14.34
C GLU A 102 10.72 -8.58 -15.54
N PHE A 103 11.15 -7.34 -15.34
CA PHE A 103 11.64 -6.49 -16.43
C PHE A 103 12.85 -7.12 -17.13
N VAL A 104 13.86 -7.55 -16.37
CA VAL A 104 15.07 -8.20 -16.92
C VAL A 104 14.70 -9.43 -17.73
N ARG A 105 13.82 -10.29 -17.20
CA ARG A 105 13.32 -11.48 -17.91
C ARG A 105 12.60 -11.13 -19.22
N ARG A 106 11.71 -10.13 -19.20
CA ARG A 106 10.99 -9.66 -20.40
C ARG A 106 11.95 -9.07 -21.42
N TYR A 107 12.94 -8.30 -20.97
CA TYR A 107 13.95 -7.69 -21.83
C TYR A 107 14.84 -8.74 -22.49
N GLN A 108 15.30 -9.77 -21.78
CA GLN A 108 16.13 -10.82 -22.39
C GLN A 108 15.37 -11.65 -23.44
N ARG A 109 14.07 -11.88 -23.22
CA ARG A 109 13.23 -12.72 -24.10
C ARG A 109 12.51 -11.95 -25.21
N HIS A 110 12.64 -10.61 -25.27
CA HIS A 110 11.84 -9.80 -26.19
C HIS A 110 12.06 -10.15 -27.67
N SER A 111 13.22 -10.71 -28.01
CA SER A 111 13.58 -11.13 -29.37
C SER A 111 13.00 -12.51 -29.75
N GLU A 112 12.46 -13.28 -28.78
CA GLU A 112 12.01 -14.68 -28.96
C GLU A 112 10.48 -14.84 -29.11
N GLY A 113 9.73 -13.73 -29.09
CA GLY A 113 8.26 -13.75 -29.17
C GLY A 113 7.61 -13.96 -27.81
N GLU A 114 7.22 -12.84 -27.18
CA GLU A 114 6.56 -12.73 -25.86
C GLU A 114 7.41 -13.15 -24.62
N PRO A 115 7.37 -12.37 -23.51
CA PRO A 115 6.37 -11.37 -23.15
C PRO A 115 6.63 -9.98 -23.74
N ALA A 116 5.56 -9.26 -24.02
CA ALA A 116 5.59 -8.01 -24.76
C ALA A 116 6.23 -6.86 -23.95
N LEU A 117 7.37 -6.34 -24.42
CA LEU A 117 7.77 -4.97 -24.12
C LEU A 117 6.84 -4.00 -24.88
N PRO A 118 6.52 -2.82 -24.32
CA PRO A 118 6.96 -2.29 -23.01
C PRO A 118 6.40 -3.04 -21.80
N MET A 119 7.06 -2.95 -20.66
CA MET A 119 6.47 -3.28 -19.37
C MET A 119 5.83 -2.03 -18.73
N LEU A 120 4.59 -2.14 -18.28
CA LEU A 120 3.84 -1.07 -17.61
C LEU A 120 3.66 -1.44 -16.14
N THR A 121 3.93 -0.54 -15.21
CA THR A 121 3.75 -0.84 -13.77
C THR A 121 2.30 -1.11 -13.40
N SER A 122 2.09 -1.80 -12.28
CA SER A 122 0.79 -2.25 -11.80
C SER A 122 0.45 -1.84 -10.36
N ALA A 123 1.36 -1.16 -9.65
CA ALA A 123 1.15 -0.80 -8.24
C ALA A 123 0.01 0.22 -8.03
N CYS A 124 -0.37 0.97 -9.07
CA CYS A 124 -1.46 1.95 -9.04
C CYS A 124 -2.81 1.32 -9.43
N PRO A 125 -3.75 1.14 -8.48
CA PRO A 125 -5.02 0.47 -8.76
C PRO A 125 -5.93 1.23 -9.74
N GLY A 126 -5.91 2.57 -9.73
CA GLY A 126 -6.66 3.37 -10.70
C GLY A 126 -6.22 3.11 -12.14
N TRP A 127 -4.91 2.92 -12.35
CA TRP A 127 -4.36 2.53 -13.66
C TRP A 127 -4.74 1.09 -14.03
N VAL A 128 -4.51 0.12 -13.13
CA VAL A 128 -4.84 -1.30 -13.39
C VAL A 128 -6.33 -1.46 -13.73
N ARG A 129 -7.22 -0.81 -12.98
CA ARG A 129 -8.66 -0.83 -13.23
C ARG A 129 -8.99 -0.27 -14.62
N TYR A 130 -8.39 0.85 -15.01
CA TYR A 130 -8.58 1.42 -16.34
C TYR A 130 -8.07 0.48 -17.44
N ALA A 131 -6.90 -0.12 -17.24
CA ALA A 131 -6.30 -1.06 -18.18
C ALA A 131 -7.20 -2.29 -18.40
N GLU A 132 -7.72 -2.92 -17.34
CA GLU A 132 -8.55 -4.11 -17.46
C GLU A 132 -9.98 -3.81 -17.96
N ARG A 133 -10.62 -2.76 -17.44
CA ARG A 133 -12.04 -2.50 -17.70
C ARG A 133 -12.30 -1.73 -18.98
N VAL A 134 -11.34 -0.91 -19.42
CA VAL A 134 -11.54 -0.01 -20.56
C VAL A 134 -10.60 -0.35 -21.71
N LEU A 135 -9.34 -0.68 -21.43
CA LEU A 135 -8.35 -0.82 -22.50
C LEU A 135 -8.25 -2.24 -23.05
N GLY A 136 -8.25 -3.24 -22.17
CA GLY A 136 -8.14 -4.65 -22.52
C GLY A 136 -6.89 -4.98 -23.34
N HIS A 137 -7.01 -6.00 -24.19
CA HIS A 137 -6.01 -6.30 -25.20
C HIS A 137 -5.93 -5.16 -26.23
N PRO A 138 -4.74 -4.69 -26.65
CA PRO A 138 -3.41 -5.27 -26.38
C PRO A 138 -2.68 -4.70 -25.15
N VAL A 139 -3.32 -3.95 -24.27
CA VAL A 139 -2.64 -3.26 -23.15
C VAL A 139 -2.38 -4.18 -21.96
N THR A 140 -3.34 -5.03 -21.58
CA THR A 140 -3.23 -5.86 -20.36
C THR A 140 -2.02 -6.81 -20.32
N PRO A 141 -1.54 -7.41 -21.43
CA PRO A 141 -0.31 -8.23 -21.40
C PRO A 141 0.97 -7.47 -21.03
N HIS A 142 0.98 -6.13 -21.19
CA HIS A 142 2.12 -5.29 -20.84
C HIS A 142 2.18 -4.97 -19.34
N LEU A 143 1.13 -5.24 -18.56
CA LEU A 143 1.14 -4.97 -17.13
C LEU A 143 2.13 -5.89 -16.40
N CYS A 144 2.90 -5.30 -15.48
CA CYS A 144 3.78 -6.01 -14.55
C CYS A 144 2.94 -6.97 -13.69
N THR A 145 3.36 -8.23 -13.56
CA THR A 145 2.63 -9.24 -12.78
C THR A 145 2.90 -9.16 -11.29
N ALA A 146 3.96 -8.47 -10.86
CA ALA A 146 4.20 -8.21 -9.45
C ALA A 146 2.97 -7.52 -8.82
N LYS A 147 2.51 -8.08 -7.69
CA LYS A 147 1.42 -7.55 -6.87
C LYS A 147 1.80 -6.18 -6.30
N SER A 148 0.80 -5.36 -6.01
CA SER A 148 1.03 -4.08 -5.35
C SER A 148 1.52 -4.26 -3.91
N PRO A 149 2.12 -3.22 -3.30
CA PRO A 149 2.49 -3.24 -1.89
C PRO A 149 1.32 -3.59 -0.95
N GLN A 150 0.09 -3.18 -1.28
CA GLN A 150 -1.09 -3.51 -0.48
C GLN A 150 -1.40 -5.01 -0.52
N GLN A 151 -1.44 -5.60 -1.72
CA GLN A 151 -1.71 -7.02 -1.92
C GLN A 151 -0.66 -7.90 -1.23
N ILE A 152 0.61 -7.50 -1.34
CA ILE A 152 1.72 -8.19 -0.67
C ILE A 152 1.58 -8.04 0.84
N MET A 153 1.27 -6.84 1.35
CA MET A 153 1.11 -6.63 2.79
C MET A 153 -0.06 -7.44 3.37
N GLY A 154 -1.19 -7.52 2.66
CA GLY A 154 -2.32 -8.37 3.05
C GLY A 154 -1.90 -9.82 3.19
N SER A 155 -1.18 -10.34 2.19
CA SER A 155 -0.62 -11.69 2.22
C SER A 155 0.36 -11.88 3.37
N LEU A 156 1.27 -10.93 3.58
CA LEU A 156 2.28 -10.99 4.62
C LEU A 156 1.66 -11.01 6.03
N VAL A 157 0.64 -10.18 6.27
CA VAL A 157 -0.07 -10.12 7.55
C VAL A 157 -0.93 -11.37 7.78
N LYS A 158 -1.69 -11.80 6.77
CA LYS A 158 -2.64 -12.91 6.90
C LYS A 158 -2.02 -14.28 6.71
N ASP A 159 -0.80 -14.39 6.21
CA ASP A 159 -0.06 -15.65 6.09
C ASP A 159 1.12 -15.71 7.08
N TYR A 160 2.21 -14.97 6.84
CA TYR A 160 3.42 -15.04 7.65
C TYR A 160 3.19 -14.61 9.10
N PHE A 161 2.66 -13.41 9.31
CA PHE A 161 2.44 -12.87 10.66
C PHE A 161 1.39 -13.69 11.43
N ALA A 162 0.29 -14.08 10.78
CA ALA A 162 -0.71 -14.96 11.36
C ALA A 162 -0.11 -16.27 11.88
N ARG A 163 0.72 -16.95 11.06
CA ARG A 163 1.43 -18.17 11.47
C ARG A 163 2.37 -17.91 12.64
N ARG A 164 3.14 -16.82 12.63
CA ARG A 164 4.03 -16.45 13.75
C ARG A 164 3.30 -16.18 15.05
N GLN A 165 2.06 -15.68 14.99
CA GLN A 165 1.21 -15.46 16.16
C GLN A 165 0.35 -16.68 16.54
N ASN A 166 0.48 -17.81 15.84
CA ASN A 166 -0.41 -18.98 15.98
C ASN A 166 -1.90 -18.62 15.81
N LEU A 167 -2.20 -17.71 14.88
CA LEU A 167 -3.55 -17.27 14.52
C LEU A 167 -3.93 -17.81 13.14
N SER A 168 -5.21 -18.17 12.97
CA SER A 168 -5.74 -18.39 11.64
C SER A 168 -5.99 -17.05 10.92
N PRO A 169 -5.90 -17.00 9.57
CA PRO A 169 -6.06 -15.76 8.82
C PRO A 169 -7.39 -15.03 9.06
N ASP A 170 -8.47 -15.76 9.36
CA ASP A 170 -9.81 -15.21 9.64
C ASP A 170 -9.92 -14.50 11.00
N LYS A 171 -8.97 -14.75 11.91
CA LYS A 171 -8.87 -14.09 13.22
C LYS A 171 -8.15 -12.74 13.15
N ILE A 172 -7.64 -12.35 12.00
CA ILE A 172 -7.05 -11.03 11.80
C ILE A 172 -7.99 -10.18 10.94
N PHE A 173 -8.33 -8.99 11.43
CA PHE A 173 -8.94 -7.94 10.62
C PHE A 173 -7.85 -6.93 10.28
N HIS A 174 -7.50 -6.86 9.00
CA HIS A 174 -6.38 -6.06 8.49
C HIS A 174 -6.89 -4.83 7.76
N VAL A 175 -6.49 -3.65 8.24
CA VAL A 175 -6.82 -2.36 7.67
C VAL A 175 -5.57 -1.73 7.04
N ILE A 176 -5.71 -1.15 5.86
CA ILE A 176 -4.66 -0.33 5.25
C ILE A 176 -5.03 1.15 5.39
N VAL A 177 -4.08 1.96 5.84
CA VAL A 177 -4.17 3.42 5.76
C VAL A 177 -3.40 3.89 4.52
N ALA A 178 -4.12 4.42 3.54
CA ALA A 178 -3.56 4.75 2.22
C ALA A 178 -3.88 6.18 1.77
N PRO A 179 -3.09 6.78 0.87
CA PRO A 179 -3.37 8.12 0.35
C PRO A 179 -4.49 8.17 -0.70
N CYS A 180 -5.08 7.03 -1.09
CA CYS A 180 -5.90 6.93 -2.30
C CYS A 180 -7.17 6.10 -2.10
N TYR A 181 -8.31 6.60 -2.62
CA TYR A 181 -9.57 5.84 -2.62
C TYR A 181 -9.54 4.58 -3.49
N ASP A 182 -8.75 4.56 -4.57
CA ASP A 182 -8.69 3.40 -5.48
C ASP A 182 -8.14 2.15 -4.78
N LYS A 183 -7.40 2.31 -3.67
CA LYS A 183 -6.93 1.19 -2.83
C LYS A 183 -8.09 0.42 -2.17
N LYS A 184 -9.24 1.08 -1.93
CA LYS A 184 -10.48 0.41 -1.51
C LYS A 184 -10.99 -0.54 -2.59
N LEU A 185 -10.97 -0.10 -3.84
CA LEU A 185 -11.39 -0.93 -4.99
C LEU A 185 -10.44 -2.11 -5.23
N GLU A 186 -9.16 -1.92 -4.92
CA GLU A 186 -8.15 -2.99 -4.95
C GLU A 186 -8.44 -4.06 -3.87
N ALA A 187 -8.67 -3.65 -2.61
CA ALA A 187 -9.01 -4.57 -1.53
C ALA A 187 -10.29 -5.36 -1.83
N LEU A 188 -11.33 -4.70 -2.36
CA LEU A 188 -12.57 -5.37 -2.79
C LEU A 188 -12.34 -6.42 -3.89
N ARG A 189 -11.28 -6.29 -4.71
CA ARG A 189 -10.91 -7.30 -5.69
C ARG A 189 -10.23 -8.51 -5.05
N GLU A 190 -9.46 -8.29 -4.00
CA GLU A 190 -8.75 -9.33 -3.24
C GLU A 190 -9.71 -10.23 -2.44
N ASP A 191 -10.93 -9.74 -2.13
CA ASP A 191 -11.99 -10.51 -1.47
C ASP A 191 -12.63 -11.59 -2.36
N PHE A 192 -12.39 -11.57 -3.68
CA PHE A 192 -12.87 -12.63 -4.56
C PHE A 192 -11.92 -13.83 -4.48
N PRO A 193 -12.42 -15.03 -4.12
CA PRO A 193 -11.61 -16.24 -4.14
C PRO A 193 -11.16 -16.53 -5.57
N THR A 194 -9.93 -16.15 -5.91
CA THR A 194 -9.22 -16.76 -7.03
C THR A 194 -8.91 -18.21 -6.65
N ALA A 195 -8.79 -19.08 -7.66
CA ALA A 195 -8.63 -20.53 -7.49
C ALA A 195 -7.38 -20.96 -6.67
N SER A 196 -6.52 -20.03 -6.27
CA SER A 196 -5.38 -20.22 -5.37
C SER A 196 -5.82 -20.00 -3.92
N HIS A 197 -6.15 -21.12 -3.26
CA HIS A 197 -6.44 -21.18 -1.82
C HIS A 197 -5.22 -20.75 -0.98
N GLY A 198 -5.10 -19.47 -0.62
CA GLY A 198 -4.09 -19.08 0.38
C GLY A 198 -3.95 -17.61 0.72
N SER A 199 -3.99 -16.71 -0.27
CA SER A 199 -3.68 -15.29 -0.07
C SER A 199 -4.96 -14.48 0.15
N ARG A 200 -5.23 -14.08 1.40
CA ARG A 200 -6.28 -13.12 1.73
C ARG A 200 -5.71 -11.70 1.75
N GLY A 201 -6.41 -10.78 1.10
CA GLY A 201 -6.07 -9.36 1.07
C GLY A 201 -6.39 -8.60 2.35
N ALA A 202 -6.25 -7.28 2.29
CA ALA A 202 -6.73 -6.38 3.35
C ALA A 202 -8.26 -6.40 3.44
N ASP A 203 -8.83 -6.39 4.66
CA ASP A 203 -10.29 -6.39 4.87
C ASP A 203 -10.90 -4.99 4.71
N CYS A 204 -10.10 -3.94 4.92
CA CYS A 204 -10.56 -2.57 4.85
C CYS A 204 -9.43 -1.64 4.42
N VAL A 205 -9.78 -0.56 3.74
CA VAL A 205 -8.86 0.55 3.48
C VAL A 205 -9.52 1.83 3.96
N LEU A 206 -8.79 2.58 4.79
CA LEU A 206 -9.13 3.92 5.22
C LEU A 206 -8.15 4.91 4.60
N THR A 207 -8.64 6.06 4.17
CA THR A 207 -7.75 7.09 3.63
C THR A 207 -7.11 7.91 4.73
N SER A 208 -5.97 8.56 4.44
CA SER A 208 -5.34 9.48 5.40
C SER A 208 -6.30 10.58 5.87
N GLY A 209 -7.15 11.10 4.96
CA GLY A 209 -8.19 12.07 5.28
C GLY A 209 -9.28 11.52 6.21
N GLU A 210 -9.75 10.30 5.96
CA GLU A 210 -10.74 9.64 6.83
C GLU A 210 -10.19 9.40 8.24
N ILE A 211 -8.91 9.02 8.37
CA ILE A 211 -8.27 8.90 9.69
C ILE A 211 -8.22 10.25 10.42
N ILE A 212 -7.86 11.34 9.73
CA ILE A 212 -7.90 12.68 10.35
C ILE A 212 -9.32 13.05 10.81
N GLN A 213 -10.34 12.78 10.02
CA GLN A 213 -11.74 13.03 10.42
C GLN A 213 -12.10 12.22 11.67
N ILE A 214 -11.68 10.96 11.75
CA ILE A 214 -11.89 10.12 12.94
C ILE A 214 -11.13 10.67 14.15
N MET A 215 -9.92 11.23 13.96
CA MET A 215 -9.16 11.90 15.02
C MET A 215 -9.86 13.17 15.52
N GLU A 216 -10.34 14.02 14.61
CA GLU A 216 -11.02 15.29 14.93
C GLU A 216 -12.35 15.08 15.66
N GLN A 217 -13.02 13.95 15.43
CA GLN A 217 -14.27 13.57 16.08
C GLN A 217 -14.08 12.76 17.37
N SER A 218 -12.84 12.48 17.76
CA SER A 218 -12.51 11.61 18.87
C SER A 218 -11.99 12.40 20.08
N ASP A 219 -12.56 12.14 21.26
CA ASP A 219 -12.10 12.70 22.53
C ASP A 219 -10.89 11.96 23.14
N LEU A 220 -10.28 11.03 22.40
CA LEU A 220 -9.14 10.24 22.88
C LEU A 220 -7.87 11.09 23.05
N ALA A 221 -7.34 11.11 24.27
CA ALA A 221 -6.00 11.62 24.52
C ALA A 221 -4.96 10.74 23.82
N VAL A 222 -4.27 11.29 22.83
CA VAL A 222 -3.25 10.55 22.05
C VAL A 222 -1.94 10.48 22.82
N LYS A 223 -1.49 9.27 23.11
CA LYS A 223 -0.14 9.00 23.61
C LYS A 223 0.67 8.37 22.48
N ASP A 224 1.77 9.02 22.10
CA ASP A 224 2.64 8.52 21.03
C ASP A 224 3.12 7.10 21.36
N ALA A 225 3.13 6.22 20.35
CA ALA A 225 3.56 4.84 20.48
C ALA A 225 4.45 4.43 19.30
N ALA A 226 5.42 3.54 19.54
CA ALA A 226 6.24 3.02 18.45
C ALA A 226 5.41 2.14 17.51
N VAL A 227 5.71 2.20 16.21
CA VAL A 227 5.16 1.29 15.19
C VAL A 227 5.71 -0.12 15.46
N ASP A 228 4.84 -1.12 15.34
CA ASP A 228 5.19 -2.52 15.51
C ASP A 228 5.93 -3.03 14.28
N THR A 229 6.78 -4.03 14.47
CA THR A 229 7.46 -4.70 13.36
C THR A 229 6.95 -6.12 13.20
N LEU A 230 7.13 -6.70 12.00
CA LEU A 230 6.83 -8.10 11.75
C LEU A 230 7.86 -9.06 12.38
N PHE A 231 8.96 -8.51 12.91
CA PHE A 231 10.11 -9.23 13.45
C PHE A 231 10.15 -9.00 14.97
N GLY A 232 9.59 -9.97 15.72
CA GLY A 232 9.30 -9.83 17.14
C GLY A 232 10.42 -9.18 17.97
N GLY A 233 10.06 -8.23 18.83
CA GLY A 233 10.97 -7.55 19.76
C GLY A 233 11.68 -6.31 19.20
N LEU A 234 11.67 -6.11 17.88
CA LEU A 234 12.20 -4.89 17.25
C LEU A 234 11.11 -3.83 17.15
N LYS A 235 11.48 -2.57 17.37
CA LYS A 235 10.62 -1.41 17.13
C LYS A 235 11.25 -0.58 16.02
N GLU A 236 10.41 0.00 15.16
CA GLU A 236 10.90 0.92 14.15
C GLU A 236 11.46 2.18 14.82
N GLU A 237 12.75 2.43 14.61
CA GLU A 237 13.42 3.61 15.18
C GLU A 237 13.17 4.87 14.32
N GLU A 238 13.15 4.70 13.00
CA GLU A 238 13.02 5.78 12.02
C GLU A 238 12.30 5.31 10.76
N VAL A 239 11.41 6.16 10.26
CA VAL A 239 10.69 5.94 8.99
C VAL A 239 11.66 6.04 7.82
N ARG A 240 11.61 5.07 6.91
CA ARG A 240 12.41 5.04 5.68
C ARG A 240 11.50 4.95 4.46
N ARG A 241 11.94 5.53 3.34
CA ARG A 241 11.24 5.40 2.04
C ARG A 241 12.12 4.74 0.98
N HIS A 242 11.49 4.36 -0.12
CA HIS A 242 12.19 3.98 -1.34
C HIS A 242 12.52 5.21 -2.19
N ASP A 243 13.38 5.02 -3.19
CA ASP A 243 13.91 6.08 -4.06
C ASP A 243 12.93 6.62 -5.11
N GLY A 244 11.74 7.04 -4.67
CA GLY A 244 10.78 7.80 -5.47
C GLY A 244 10.55 9.19 -4.89
N ALA A 245 10.25 10.17 -5.76
CA ALA A 245 10.03 11.56 -5.34
C ALA A 245 8.63 11.80 -4.74
N SER A 246 7.62 11.05 -5.16
CA SER A 246 6.24 11.18 -4.66
C SER A 246 5.46 9.85 -4.65
N SER A 247 6.20 8.74 -4.82
CA SER A 247 5.77 7.34 -4.86
C SER A 247 6.93 6.45 -4.38
N ASP A 248 6.87 5.14 -4.57
CA ASP A 248 7.96 4.21 -4.23
C ASP A 248 9.13 4.21 -5.24
N GLY A 249 8.96 4.82 -6.42
CA GLY A 249 10.04 5.01 -7.40
C GLY A 249 10.38 3.79 -8.24
N TYR A 250 9.39 3.05 -8.76
CA TYR A 250 9.62 1.82 -9.54
C TYR A 250 10.51 2.08 -10.75
N LEU A 251 10.37 3.24 -11.41
CA LEU A 251 11.22 3.58 -12.54
C LEU A 251 12.70 3.56 -12.16
N ALA A 252 13.08 4.28 -11.09
CA ALA A 252 14.47 4.39 -10.68
C ALA A 252 15.06 3.03 -10.30
N HIS A 253 14.33 2.25 -9.50
CA HIS A 253 14.78 0.92 -9.06
C HIS A 253 14.91 -0.07 -10.21
N VAL A 254 13.93 -0.14 -11.11
CA VAL A 254 13.98 -1.05 -12.27
C VAL A 254 15.06 -0.61 -13.25
N PHE A 255 15.24 0.71 -13.45
CA PHE A 255 16.25 1.24 -14.36
C PHE A 255 17.67 0.92 -13.90
N ARG A 256 18.01 1.20 -12.62
CA ARG A 256 19.34 0.90 -12.07
C ARG A 256 19.64 -0.60 -12.10
N HIS A 257 18.67 -1.42 -11.67
CA HIS A 257 18.83 -2.86 -11.67
C HIS A 257 19.03 -3.40 -13.09
N ALA A 258 18.22 -2.95 -14.05
CA ALA A 258 18.34 -3.35 -15.45
C ALA A 258 19.67 -2.90 -16.07
N ALA A 259 20.11 -1.66 -15.83
CA ALA A 259 21.39 -1.15 -16.30
C ALA A 259 22.56 -2.02 -15.83
N LYS A 260 22.56 -2.37 -14.54
CA LYS A 260 23.60 -3.22 -13.96
C LYS A 260 23.53 -4.66 -14.45
N GLN A 261 22.36 -5.28 -14.44
CA GLN A 261 22.21 -6.71 -14.77
C GLN A 261 22.33 -7.01 -16.27
N LEU A 262 21.86 -6.11 -17.13
CA LEU A 262 21.85 -6.34 -18.58
C LEU A 262 23.10 -5.80 -19.29
N PHE A 263 23.73 -4.74 -18.75
CA PHE A 263 24.78 -4.00 -19.44
C PHE A 263 26.03 -3.75 -18.59
N ASP A 264 26.05 -4.22 -17.34
CA ASP A 264 27.11 -3.98 -16.34
C ASP A 264 27.38 -2.50 -16.05
N GLU A 265 26.37 -1.64 -16.27
CA GLU A 265 26.46 -0.19 -16.03
C GLU A 265 25.94 0.15 -14.62
N ASP A 266 26.78 0.76 -13.79
CA ASP A 266 26.38 1.25 -12.48
C ASP A 266 25.86 2.69 -12.55
N VAL A 267 24.56 2.85 -12.28
CA VAL A 267 23.87 4.14 -12.37
C VAL A 267 23.63 4.68 -10.96
N GLY A 268 24.46 5.62 -10.52
CA GLY A 268 24.29 6.31 -9.24
C GLY A 268 23.03 7.18 -9.21
N GLU A 269 23.03 8.26 -10.00
CA GLU A 269 21.91 9.20 -10.10
C GLU A 269 21.12 8.99 -11.40
N VAL A 270 19.80 8.98 -11.30
CA VAL A 270 18.89 8.84 -12.46
C VAL A 270 18.49 10.22 -12.95
N THR A 271 18.94 10.58 -14.16
CA THR A 271 18.62 11.88 -14.77
C THR A 271 17.30 11.84 -15.52
N TYR A 272 16.32 12.62 -15.06
CA TYR A 272 15.00 12.71 -15.67
C TYR A 272 14.91 13.87 -16.66
N ARG A 273 14.61 13.56 -17.92
CA ARG A 273 14.27 14.58 -18.93
C ARG A 273 12.77 14.80 -18.96
N THR A 274 12.33 15.99 -18.56
CA THR A 274 10.92 16.40 -18.68
C THR A 274 10.54 16.49 -20.16
N LEU A 275 9.42 15.85 -20.54
CA LEU A 275 8.88 15.90 -21.89
C LEU A 275 7.84 17.01 -21.99
N ARG A 276 6.55 16.65 -21.99
CA ARG A 276 5.45 17.59 -22.23
C ARG A 276 5.10 18.43 -21.00
N ASN A 277 5.28 17.87 -19.81
CA ASN A 277 4.96 18.47 -18.52
C ASN A 277 5.72 17.70 -17.42
N LYS A 278 5.72 18.24 -16.19
CA LYS A 278 6.42 17.64 -15.04
C LYS A 278 6.01 16.19 -14.72
N ASP A 279 4.81 15.79 -15.13
CA ASP A 279 4.22 14.46 -14.90
C ASP A 279 4.49 13.50 -16.08
N PHE A 280 5.30 13.90 -17.05
CA PHE A 280 5.76 13.02 -18.13
C PHE A 280 7.27 13.21 -18.34
N GLN A 281 8.05 12.28 -17.81
CA GLN A 281 9.51 12.34 -17.82
C GLN A 281 10.08 11.08 -18.48
N GLU A 282 11.26 11.21 -19.07
CA GLU A 282 12.01 10.14 -19.73
C GLU A 282 13.38 9.97 -19.09
N VAL A 283 13.84 8.72 -19.02
CA VAL A 283 15.18 8.34 -18.59
C VAL A 283 15.77 7.43 -19.65
N THR A 284 17.01 7.69 -20.07
CA THR A 284 17.72 6.87 -21.06
C THR A 284 19.06 6.38 -20.53
N LEU A 285 19.40 5.13 -20.87
CA LEU A 285 20.76 4.62 -20.79
C LEU A 285 21.30 4.57 -22.22
N GLU A 286 22.40 5.29 -22.45
CA GLU A 286 23.05 5.34 -23.76
C GLU A 286 24.50 4.88 -23.63
N LYS A 287 24.96 4.03 -24.54
CA LYS A 287 26.35 3.54 -24.61
C LYS A 287 26.76 3.47 -26.07
N ASN A 288 27.92 4.04 -26.41
CA ASN A 288 28.46 4.07 -27.78
C ASN A 288 27.48 4.64 -28.84
N GLY A 289 26.61 5.58 -28.45
CA GLY A 289 25.61 6.17 -29.34
C GLY A 289 24.33 5.34 -29.55
N GLU A 290 24.22 4.18 -28.89
CA GLU A 290 23.02 3.34 -28.89
C GLU A 290 22.21 3.53 -27.60
N VAL A 291 20.89 3.61 -27.73
CA VAL A 291 19.98 3.67 -26.58
C VAL A 291 19.65 2.25 -26.12
N LEU A 292 20.27 1.82 -25.02
CA LEU A 292 20.11 0.49 -24.45
C LEU A 292 18.80 0.37 -23.67
N LEU A 293 18.50 1.37 -22.85
CA LEU A 293 17.25 1.45 -22.08
C LEU A 293 16.59 2.80 -22.32
N ARG A 294 15.27 2.80 -22.57
CA ARG A 294 14.45 4.01 -22.60
C ARG A 294 13.20 3.82 -21.75
N PHE A 295 13.14 4.52 -20.62
CA PHE A 295 12.09 4.41 -19.61
C PHE A 295 11.29 5.71 -19.55
N ALA A 296 10.05 5.65 -19.09
CA ALA A 296 9.24 6.84 -18.85
C ALA A 296 8.41 6.76 -17.57
N ALA A 297 8.24 7.91 -16.91
CA ALA A 297 7.21 8.09 -15.89
C ALA A 297 6.04 8.86 -16.52
N ALA A 298 4.83 8.32 -16.44
CA ALA A 298 3.62 8.91 -17.02
C ALA A 298 2.51 8.99 -15.96
N TYR A 299 2.39 10.16 -15.33
CA TYR A 299 1.44 10.40 -14.24
C TYR A 299 0.24 11.21 -14.73
N GLY A 300 -0.95 10.89 -14.23
CA GLY A 300 -2.19 11.53 -14.59
C GLY A 300 -2.82 10.98 -15.88
N PHE A 301 -4.16 10.81 -15.87
CA PHE A 301 -4.91 10.21 -16.99
C PHE A 301 -4.65 10.82 -18.37
N ARG A 302 -4.37 12.13 -18.45
CA ARG A 302 -4.01 12.78 -19.72
C ARG A 302 -2.73 12.19 -20.33
N ASN A 303 -1.70 11.96 -19.50
CA ASN A 303 -0.44 11.36 -19.97
C ASN A 303 -0.62 9.86 -20.24
N ILE A 304 -1.40 9.16 -19.40
CA ILE A 304 -1.76 7.74 -19.59
C ILE A 304 -2.43 7.53 -20.96
N GLN A 305 -3.44 8.34 -21.30
CA GLN A 305 -4.13 8.25 -22.59
C GLN A 305 -3.16 8.42 -23.78
N ASN A 306 -2.18 9.32 -23.67
CA ASN A 306 -1.17 9.51 -24.71
C ASN A 306 -0.24 8.29 -24.84
N VAL A 307 0.20 7.73 -23.72
CA VAL A 307 1.02 6.50 -23.68
C VAL A 307 0.27 5.34 -24.34
N VAL A 308 -0.98 5.11 -23.94
CA VAL A 308 -1.83 4.05 -24.48
C VAL A 308 -2.08 4.22 -25.97
N LEU A 309 -2.32 5.46 -26.43
CA LEU A 309 -2.53 5.74 -27.85
C LEU A 309 -1.27 5.41 -28.68
N LYS A 310 -0.08 5.73 -28.17
CA LYS A 310 1.20 5.38 -28.84
C LYS A 310 1.42 3.88 -28.86
N LEU A 311 1.12 3.19 -27.75
CA LEU A 311 1.23 1.74 -27.63
C LEU A 311 0.34 1.03 -28.65
N LYS A 312 -0.95 1.39 -28.71
CA LYS A 312 -1.92 0.81 -29.66
C LYS A 312 -1.56 1.06 -31.13
N LYS A 313 -0.77 2.11 -31.43
CA LYS A 313 -0.30 2.42 -32.78
C LYS A 313 1.01 1.68 -33.16
N GLY A 314 1.57 0.88 -32.26
CA GLY A 314 2.86 0.20 -32.48
C GLY A 314 4.07 1.13 -32.57
N ARG A 315 3.92 2.42 -32.22
CA ARG A 315 4.98 3.44 -32.23
C ARG A 315 5.35 3.78 -30.79
N PHE A 316 5.89 2.80 -30.08
CA PHE A 316 6.17 2.92 -28.66
C PHE A 316 7.69 2.86 -28.38
N PRO A 317 8.33 3.99 -28.02
CA PRO A 317 9.79 4.06 -27.94
C PRO A 317 10.36 3.58 -26.59
N TYR A 318 9.51 3.20 -25.63
CA TYR A 318 9.92 2.88 -24.27
C TYR A 318 9.94 1.36 -24.04
N HIS A 319 10.90 0.90 -23.25
CA HIS A 319 10.95 -0.48 -22.75
C HIS A 319 10.15 -0.64 -21.46
N PHE A 320 10.06 0.42 -20.65
CA PHE A 320 9.35 0.43 -19.37
C PHE A 320 8.62 1.75 -19.16
N VAL A 321 7.45 1.69 -18.52
CA VAL A 321 6.71 2.89 -18.11
C VAL A 321 6.16 2.73 -16.69
N GLU A 322 6.52 3.66 -15.81
CA GLU A 322 5.84 3.83 -14.53
C GLU A 322 4.56 4.65 -14.75
N VAL A 323 3.41 4.03 -14.45
CA VAL A 323 2.09 4.61 -14.71
C VAL A 323 1.35 4.85 -13.40
N LEU A 324 1.05 6.11 -13.09
CA LEU A 324 0.27 6.50 -11.90
C LEU A 324 -0.94 7.34 -12.31
N ALA A 325 -2.12 7.02 -11.78
CA ALA A 325 -3.38 7.67 -12.14
C ALA A 325 -3.46 9.15 -11.69
N CYS A 326 -2.83 9.49 -10.56
CA CYS A 326 -2.76 10.86 -10.05
C CYS A 326 -1.59 11.62 -10.67
N ALA A 327 -1.83 12.85 -11.13
CA ALA A 327 -0.75 13.80 -11.41
C ALA A 327 0.00 14.11 -10.11
N GLY A 328 1.33 14.24 -10.14
CA GLY A 328 2.17 14.40 -8.96
C GLY A 328 2.40 13.12 -8.15
N GLY A 329 1.92 11.96 -8.61
CA GLY A 329 2.14 10.67 -7.94
C GLY A 329 1.25 10.43 -6.72
N CYS A 330 1.67 9.52 -5.84
CA CYS A 330 0.86 9.00 -4.73
C CYS A 330 0.64 10.02 -3.61
N LEU A 331 1.54 11.00 -3.43
CA LEU A 331 1.34 12.09 -2.47
C LEU A 331 0.08 12.92 -2.77
N ASN A 332 -0.27 13.06 -4.06
CA ASN A 332 -1.49 13.71 -4.52
C ASN A 332 -2.66 12.71 -4.71
N GLY A 333 -2.66 11.61 -3.96
CA GLY A 333 -3.78 10.69 -3.89
C GLY A 333 -5.03 11.40 -3.40
N ARG A 334 -6.19 11.14 -4.01
CA ARG A 334 -7.45 11.83 -3.66
C ARG A 334 -7.94 11.53 -2.25
N GLY A 335 -7.39 10.54 -1.54
CA GLY A 335 -7.73 10.24 -0.16
C GLY A 335 -7.06 11.17 0.87
N GLN A 336 -6.27 12.15 0.43
CA GLN A 336 -5.57 13.08 1.31
C GLN A 336 -5.40 14.45 0.66
N ALA A 337 -5.03 15.44 1.47
CA ALA A 337 -4.72 16.80 1.03
C ALA A 337 -5.77 17.40 0.08
N GLN A 338 -7.05 17.21 0.40
CA GLN A 338 -8.15 17.85 -0.31
C GLN A 338 -8.67 19.07 0.46
N THR A 339 -9.09 20.10 -0.27
CA THR A 339 -9.91 21.20 0.27
C THR A 339 -11.33 20.72 0.53
N GLU A 340 -12.12 21.50 1.26
CA GLU A 340 -13.53 21.20 1.53
C GLU A 340 -14.34 21.00 0.23
N ASP A 341 -13.99 21.74 -0.83
CA ASP A 341 -14.58 21.61 -2.17
C ASP A 341 -14.06 20.39 -2.97
N GLY A 342 -13.31 19.48 -2.36
CA GLY A 342 -12.79 18.26 -2.98
C GLY A 342 -11.64 18.45 -3.97
N HIS A 343 -11.07 19.65 -4.04
CA HIS A 343 -9.92 19.97 -4.90
C HIS A 343 -8.60 19.68 -4.17
N ALA A 344 -7.51 19.47 -4.92
CA ALA A 344 -6.20 19.28 -4.30
C ALA A 344 -5.72 20.57 -3.61
N ASP A 345 -5.39 20.47 -2.32
CA ASP A 345 -4.74 21.54 -1.57
C ASP A 345 -3.26 21.62 -2.00
N LYS A 346 -2.98 22.57 -2.90
CA LYS A 346 -1.65 22.76 -3.47
C LYS A 346 -0.61 23.21 -2.44
N ALA A 347 -1.01 23.93 -1.40
CA ALA A 347 -0.09 24.42 -0.39
C ALA A 347 0.34 23.25 0.51
N LEU A 348 -0.62 22.47 0.99
CA LEU A 348 -0.37 21.27 1.77
C LEU A 348 0.43 20.22 0.97
N LEU A 349 0.10 20.02 -0.31
CA LEU A 349 0.83 19.09 -1.17
C LEU A 349 2.31 19.47 -1.30
N ARG A 350 2.64 20.76 -1.49
CA ARG A 350 4.03 21.23 -1.53
C ARG A 350 4.78 20.98 -0.22
N GLN A 351 4.10 21.17 0.91
CA GLN A 351 4.67 20.85 2.22
C GLN A 351 4.94 19.35 2.34
N MET A 352 4.01 18.51 1.90
CA MET A 352 4.16 17.05 1.89
C MET A 352 5.29 16.58 0.98
N GLU A 353 5.45 17.20 -0.20
CA GLU A 353 6.58 16.94 -1.12
C GLU A 353 7.92 17.20 -0.42
N GLY A 354 8.05 18.33 0.29
CA GLY A 354 9.25 18.65 1.08
C GLY A 354 9.51 17.65 2.20
N ILE A 355 8.49 17.36 3.02
CA ILE A 355 8.60 16.37 4.11
C ILE A 355 9.00 15.00 3.57
N TYR A 356 8.41 14.56 2.46
CA TYR A 356 8.71 13.26 1.86
C TYR A 356 10.14 13.21 1.31
N ALA A 357 10.63 14.29 0.70
CA ALA A 357 12.00 14.38 0.20
C ALA A 357 13.04 14.18 1.32
N ASP A 358 12.78 14.72 2.51
CA ASP A 358 13.65 14.64 3.68
C ASP A 358 13.66 13.25 4.36
N ILE A 359 12.72 12.35 4.03
CA ILE A 359 12.72 10.99 4.56
C ILE A 359 13.92 10.22 4.00
N PRO A 360 14.76 9.59 4.84
CA PRO A 360 15.92 8.87 4.35
C PRO A 360 15.54 7.69 3.45
N VAL A 361 16.25 7.57 2.33
CA VAL A 361 16.07 6.50 1.34
C VAL A 361 16.73 5.22 1.82
N ARG A 362 16.05 4.08 1.64
CA ARG A 362 16.61 2.74 1.78
C ARG A 362 16.24 1.89 0.55
N PRO A 363 17.21 1.49 -0.28
CA PRO A 363 16.97 0.55 -1.38
C PRO A 363 16.49 -0.81 -0.85
N PRO A 364 15.50 -1.46 -1.50
CA PRO A 364 14.98 -2.74 -1.03
C PRO A 364 16.04 -3.86 -1.01
N GLU A 365 17.04 -3.81 -1.90
CA GLU A 365 18.15 -4.77 -1.99
C GLU A 365 19.00 -4.79 -0.72
N THR A 366 19.08 -3.67 0.00
CA THR A 366 19.88 -3.55 1.23
C THR A 366 19.12 -3.99 2.48
N SER A 367 17.84 -4.35 2.35
CA SER A 367 17.01 -4.77 3.48
C SER A 367 17.24 -6.23 3.83
N ALA A 368 17.99 -6.49 4.90
CA ALA A 368 18.17 -7.84 5.45
C ALA A 368 16.84 -8.53 5.78
N HIS A 369 15.87 -7.78 6.30
CA HIS A 369 14.51 -8.26 6.61
C HIS A 369 13.75 -8.76 5.38
N VAL A 370 13.90 -8.11 4.21
CA VAL A 370 13.27 -8.59 2.97
C VAL A 370 13.91 -9.92 2.54
N GLN A 371 15.23 -10.04 2.64
CA GLN A 371 15.95 -11.28 2.33
C GLN A 371 15.58 -12.43 3.27
N GLU A 372 15.48 -12.15 4.56
CA GLU A 372 15.01 -13.11 5.57
C GLU A 372 13.60 -13.61 5.26
N LEU A 373 12.67 -12.71 4.91
CA LEU A 373 11.31 -13.10 4.54
C LEU A 373 11.26 -13.89 3.22
N TYR A 374 12.11 -13.62 2.22
CA TYR A 374 12.20 -14.52 1.06
C TYR A 374 12.52 -15.96 1.47
N GLN A 375 13.37 -16.16 2.48
CA GLN A 375 13.72 -17.49 2.96
C GLN A 375 12.63 -18.08 3.86
N GLU A 376 12.24 -17.37 4.92
CA GLU A 376 11.33 -17.90 5.94
C GLU A 376 9.85 -17.95 5.52
N TRP A 377 9.40 -16.92 4.78
CA TRP A 377 8.01 -16.83 4.36
C TRP A 377 7.79 -17.53 3.03
N LEU A 378 8.71 -17.33 2.08
CA LEU A 378 8.52 -17.71 0.69
C LEU A 378 9.33 -18.95 0.27
N ASP A 379 10.05 -19.62 1.17
CA ASP A 379 10.82 -20.84 0.87
C ASP A 379 11.88 -20.63 -0.24
N GLY A 380 12.42 -19.40 -0.34
CA GLY A 380 13.44 -19.00 -1.31
C GLY A 380 12.94 -18.06 -2.41
N VAL A 381 13.88 -17.40 -3.09
CA VAL A 381 13.60 -16.34 -4.09
C VAL A 381 12.96 -16.80 -5.41
N ASP A 382 13.07 -18.10 -5.73
CA ASP A 382 12.59 -18.71 -6.97
C ASP A 382 11.54 -19.80 -6.71
N SER A 383 10.98 -19.85 -5.50
CA SER A 383 10.02 -20.89 -5.14
C SER A 383 8.66 -20.68 -5.86
N PRO A 384 7.84 -21.73 -6.00
CA PRO A 384 6.45 -21.58 -6.47
C PRO A 384 5.62 -20.64 -5.59
N ARG A 385 5.97 -20.52 -4.30
CA ARG A 385 5.29 -19.66 -3.33
C ARG A 385 5.49 -18.18 -3.62
N VAL A 386 6.62 -17.79 -4.22
CA VAL A 386 6.83 -16.42 -4.72
C VAL A 386 5.77 -16.07 -5.76
N GLN A 387 5.49 -16.96 -6.71
CA GLN A 387 4.48 -16.71 -7.74
C GLN A 387 3.07 -16.56 -7.14
N GLU A 388 2.71 -17.41 -6.17
CA GLU A 388 1.41 -17.33 -5.50
C GLU A 388 1.26 -16.07 -4.62
N ALA A 389 2.29 -15.78 -3.82
CA ALA A 389 2.24 -14.71 -2.83
C ALA A 389 2.47 -13.32 -3.43
N LEU A 390 3.37 -13.19 -4.42
CA LEU A 390 3.86 -11.92 -4.94
C LEU A 390 3.44 -11.59 -6.38
N HIS A 391 2.85 -12.51 -7.13
CA HIS A 391 2.41 -12.25 -8.50
C HIS A 391 0.89 -12.41 -8.69
N THR A 392 0.36 -11.71 -9.68
CA THR A 392 -1.05 -11.75 -10.07
C THR A 392 -1.18 -11.76 -11.59
N MET A 393 -2.40 -12.07 -12.06
CA MET A 393 -2.76 -12.05 -13.47
C MET A 393 -3.91 -11.08 -13.71
N TYR A 394 -3.86 -10.42 -14.86
CA TYR A 394 -4.88 -9.47 -15.29
C TYR A 394 -5.82 -10.12 -16.28
N GLN A 395 -7.12 -9.86 -16.12
CA GLN A 395 -8.12 -10.36 -17.06
C GLN A 395 -8.37 -9.34 -18.18
N GLY A 396 -8.48 -9.82 -19.41
CA GLY A 396 -8.98 -9.01 -20.53
C GLY A 396 -10.51 -8.84 -20.48
N PRO A 397 -11.07 -7.83 -21.17
CA PRO A 397 -12.52 -7.65 -21.28
C PRO A 397 -13.11 -8.86 -22.03
N GLY A 398 -13.91 -9.68 -21.33
CA GLY A 398 -14.56 -10.85 -21.92
C GLY A 398 -15.07 -11.89 -20.92
N LEU A 399 -14.48 -11.97 -19.72
CA LEU A 399 -15.07 -12.73 -18.62
C LEU A 399 -16.02 -11.82 -17.83
N ARG A 400 -17.26 -12.28 -17.63
CA ARG A 400 -18.23 -11.64 -16.74
C ARG A 400 -17.63 -11.57 -15.34
N ALA A 401 -16.94 -10.48 -15.01
CA ALA A 401 -16.86 -10.06 -13.63
C ALA A 401 -18.31 -9.91 -13.17
N VAL A 402 -18.67 -10.54 -12.06
CA VAL A 402 -19.94 -10.31 -11.38
C VAL A 402 -19.98 -8.82 -11.05
N SER A 403 -20.54 -8.03 -11.97
CA SER A 403 -20.80 -6.61 -11.78
C SER A 403 -21.83 -6.58 -10.66
N ARG A 404 -21.36 -6.19 -9.49
CA ARG A 404 -22.17 -5.30 -8.68
C ARG A 404 -21.72 -3.91 -9.08
N ASP A 405 -22.46 -3.31 -9.99
CA ASP A 405 -22.45 -1.87 -10.15
C ASP A 405 -22.62 -1.28 -8.76
N ILE A 406 -21.55 -0.67 -8.24
CA ILE A 406 -21.65 0.14 -7.04
C ILE A 406 -22.47 1.35 -7.47
N LYS A 407 -23.78 1.29 -7.20
CA LYS A 407 -24.63 2.47 -7.25
C LYS A 407 -24.13 3.39 -6.14
N TRP A 408 -23.50 4.49 -6.57
CA TRP A 408 -23.14 5.60 -5.70
C TRP A 408 -24.38 6.23 -5.09
#